data_AF-A0A497EJ38-F1
#
_entry.id   AF-A0A497EJ38-F1
#
_cell.length_a   1.000
_cell.length_b   1.000
_cell.length_c   1.000
_cell.angle_alpha   90.00
_cell.angle_beta   90.00
_cell.angle_gamma   90.00
#
_symmetry.space_group_name_H-M   'P 1'
#
loop_
_entity.id
_entity.type
_entity.pdbx_description
1 polymer ?
#
loop_
_entity_poly.entity_id
_entity_poly.type
_entity_poly.pdbx_seq_one_letter_code
_entity_poly.pdbx_strand_id
1 'polypeptide(L)' 'MPENKEIVYEDVYEQEDMPETSEETKQEMESGEREEDIYVEEGREKLIEDAEISAWEEGFMEGASGRGQLHCCAY' A
#
# COMPACT_ATOMS: atom_id res chain seq x y z
N MET A 1 -58.53 -29.72 9.85
CA MET A 1 -57.96 -28.40 10.18
C MET A 1 -56.47 -28.53 9.95
N PRO A 2 -55.84 -27.81 9.01
CA PRO A 2 -54.40 -27.91 8.83
C PRO A 2 -53.70 -27.19 9.97
N GLU A 3 -52.67 -27.82 10.50
CA GLU A 3 -51.90 -27.41 11.66
C GLU A 3 -51.03 -26.20 11.29
N ASN A 4 -51.12 -25.15 12.10
CA ASN A 4 -50.34 -23.93 11.96
C ASN A 4 -48.89 -24.26 12.31
N LYS A 5 -48.02 -24.42 11.30
CA LYS A 5 -46.57 -24.53 11.52
C LYS A 5 -46.05 -23.14 11.87
N GLU A 6 -45.60 -22.96 13.11
CA GLU A 6 -44.86 -21.77 13.53
C GLU A 6 -43.57 -21.68 12.73
N ILE A 7 -43.42 -20.58 11.99
CA ILE A 7 -42.19 -20.26 11.27
C ILE A 7 -41.33 -19.49 12.27
N VAL A 8 -40.30 -20.13 12.81
CA VAL A 8 -39.29 -19.48 13.65
C VAL A 8 -38.34 -18.74 12.71
N TYR A 9 -38.43 -17.42 12.68
CA TYR A 9 -37.46 -16.59 11.99
C TYR A 9 -36.20 -16.53 12.87
N GLU A 10 -35.13 -17.15 12.40
CA GLU A 10 -33.82 -17.05 13.01
C GLU A 10 -33.22 -15.71 12.57
N ASP A 11 -33.13 -14.75 13.50
CA ASP A 11 -32.52 -13.46 13.23
C ASP A 11 -31.01 -13.66 13.00
N VAL A 12 -30.61 -13.68 11.73
CA VAL A 12 -29.20 -13.65 11.33
C VAL A 12 -28.72 -12.20 11.50
N TYR A 13 -28.02 -11.93 12.60
CA TYR A 13 -27.36 -10.64 12.79
C TYR A 13 -26.24 -10.51 11.76
N GLU A 14 -26.36 -9.56 10.82
CA GLU A 14 -25.23 -9.16 9.98
C GLU A 14 -24.12 -8.64 10.88
N GLN A 15 -22.96 -9.28 10.82
CA GLN A 15 -21.78 -8.84 11.53
C GLN A 15 -21.29 -7.57 10.83
N GLU A 16 -21.52 -6.40 11.44
CA GLU A 16 -20.96 -5.15 10.94
C GLU A 16 -19.43 -5.23 11.06
N ASP A 17 -18.72 -5.19 9.93
CA ASP A 17 -17.27 -5.12 9.92
C ASP A 17 -16.84 -3.84 10.66
N MET A 18 -15.97 -4.00 11.66
CA MET A 18 -15.45 -2.84 12.39
C MET A 18 -14.65 -1.94 11.44
N PRO A 19 -14.67 -0.61 11.64
CA PRO A 19 -13.86 0.29 10.83
C PRO A 19 -12.38 -0.04 11.00
N GLU A 20 -11.69 -0.18 9.88
CA GLU A 20 -10.25 -0.40 9.84
C GLU A 20 -9.49 0.75 10.51
N THR A 21 -8.39 0.41 11.15
CA THR A 21 -7.45 1.36 11.74
C THR A 21 -6.50 1.92 10.69
N SER A 22 -5.91 3.08 10.98
CA SER A 22 -4.88 3.68 10.12
C SER A 22 -3.66 2.75 9.96
N GLU A 23 -3.34 1.96 10.99
CA GLU A 23 -2.21 1.03 10.95
C GLU A 23 -2.48 -0.19 10.04
N GLU A 24 -3.71 -0.72 10.05
CA GLU A 24 -4.14 -1.74 9.09
C GLU A 24 -4.08 -1.20 7.65
N THR A 25 -4.54 0.03 7.43
CA THR A 25 -4.50 0.69 6.11
C THR A 25 -3.07 0.83 5.59
N LYS A 26 -2.12 1.25 6.44
CA LYS A 26 -0.69 1.36 6.09
C LYS A 26 -0.09 0.00 5.74
N GLN A 27 -0.38 -1.02 6.55
CA GLN A 27 0.12 -2.38 6.32
C GLN A 27 -0.39 -2.97 5.01
N GLU A 28 -1.68 -2.79 4.70
CA GLU A 28 -2.25 -3.26 3.43
C GLU A 28 -1.67 -2.56 2.21
N MET A 29 -1.39 -1.26 2.31
CA MET A 29 -0.67 -0.54 1.26
C MET A 29 0.78 -1.02 1.12
N GLU A 30 1.47 -1.35 2.23
CA GLU A 30 2.83 -1.90 2.21
C GLU A 30 2.87 -3.32 1.61
N SER A 31 1.89 -4.18 1.93
CA SER A 31 1.78 -5.53 1.38
C SER A 31 1.28 -5.57 -0.07
N GLY A 32 0.69 -4.47 -0.54
CA GLY A 32 0.07 -4.36 -1.86
C GLY A 32 -1.34 -4.94 -1.94
N GLU A 33 -1.97 -5.20 -0.80
CA GLU A 33 -3.39 -5.59 -0.70
C GLU A 33 -4.32 -4.42 -1.02
N ARG A 34 -3.85 -3.19 -0.81
CA ARG A 34 -4.56 -1.94 -1.11
C ARG A 34 -3.72 -1.04 -2.02
N GLU A 35 -4.38 -0.36 -2.95
CA GLU A 35 -3.76 0.66 -3.80
C GLU A 35 -3.36 1.89 -2.98
N GLU A 36 -2.20 2.46 -3.29
CA GLU A 36 -1.71 3.68 -2.64
C GLU A 36 -2.45 4.91 -3.19
N ASP A 37 -3.31 5.51 -2.36
CA ASP A 37 -4.03 6.74 -2.72
C ASP A 37 -3.37 7.97 -2.08
N ILE A 38 -2.73 8.80 -2.90
CA ILE A 38 -2.05 10.03 -2.46
C ILE A 38 -2.99 11.14 -1.97
N TYR A 39 -4.31 10.99 -2.18
CA TYR A 39 -5.30 11.95 -1.73
C TYR A 39 -5.80 11.67 -0.31
N VAL A 40 -5.43 10.52 0.27
CA VAL A 40 -5.62 10.24 1.70
C VAL A 40 -4.33 10.50 2.48
N GLU A 41 -4.45 10.70 3.79
CA GLU A 41 -3.32 11.10 4.64
C GLU A 41 -2.21 10.04 4.63
N GLU A 42 -2.57 8.78 4.80
CA GLU A 42 -1.65 7.65 4.85
C GLU A 42 -0.87 7.46 3.53
N GLY A 43 -1.53 7.59 2.39
CA GLY A 43 -0.87 7.48 1.09
C GLY A 43 0.01 8.69 0.78
N ARG A 44 -0.32 9.88 1.31
CA ARG A 44 0.57 11.05 1.20
C ARG A 44 1.82 10.89 2.07
N GLU A 45 1.69 10.34 3.26
CA GLU A 45 2.84 10.01 4.12
C GLU A 45 3.76 8.99 3.44
N LYS A 46 3.18 7.91 2.90
CA LYS A 46 3.92 6.90 2.16
C LYS A 46 4.69 7.47 0.97
N LEU A 47 4.06 8.36 0.18
CA LEU A 47 4.72 9.04 -0.93
C LEU A 47 5.96 9.85 -0.49
N ILE A 48 5.91 10.47 0.69
CA ILE A 48 7.04 11.23 1.23
C ILE A 48 8.14 10.28 1.70
N GLU A 49 7.79 9.19 2.40
CA GLU A 49 8.72 8.16 2.85
C GLU A 49 9.45 7.50 1.66
N ASP A 50 8.72 7.13 0.61
CA ASP A 50 9.28 6.51 -0.60
C ASP A 50 10.16 7.48 -1.42
N ALA A 51 9.97 8.79 -1.24
CA ALA A 51 10.82 9.80 -1.87
C ALA A 51 12.16 9.99 -1.14
N GLU A 52 12.34 9.41 0.05
CA GLU A 52 13.62 9.45 0.76
C GLU A 52 14.64 8.58 0.04
N ILE A 53 15.70 9.21 -0.47
CA ILE A 53 16.77 8.50 -1.16
C ILE A 53 17.68 7.86 -0.10
N SER A 54 17.83 6.55 -0.17
CA SER A 54 18.77 5.84 0.70
C SER A 54 20.22 6.01 0.22
N ALA A 55 21.19 5.85 1.13
CA ALA A 55 22.61 6.06 0.80
C ALA A 55 23.14 5.17 -0.36
N TRP A 56 22.55 3.99 -0.56
CA TRP A 56 22.95 3.12 -1.68
C TRP A 56 22.35 3.62 -3.01
N GLU A 57 21.14 4.18 -2.99
CA GLU A 57 20.52 4.83 -4.15
C GLU A 57 21.25 6.11 -4.53
N GLU A 58 21.64 6.92 -3.54
CA GLU A 58 22.48 8.10 -3.76
C GLU A 58 23.79 7.70 -4.44
N GLY A 59 24.48 6.66 -3.95
CA GLY A 59 25.72 6.16 -4.55
C GLY A 59 25.54 5.58 -5.96
N PHE A 60 24.39 4.96 -6.24
CA PHE A 60 24.04 4.51 -7.59
C PHE A 60 23.84 5.70 -8.55
N MET A 61 23.13 6.74 -8.10
CA MET A 61 22.92 7.98 -8.86
C MET A 61 24.24 8.72 -9.13
N GLU A 62 25.14 8.79 -8.15
CA GLU A 62 26.48 9.38 -8.29
C GLU A 62 27.34 8.61 -9.32
N GLY A 63 27.32 7.27 -9.28
CA GLY A 63 28.05 6.41 -10.21
C GLY A 63 27.63 6.54 -11.68
N ALA A 64 26.36 6.87 -11.96
CA ALA A 64 25.87 7.15 -13.30
C ALA A 64 26.44 8.46 -13.88
N SER A 65 26.71 9.45 -13.03
CA SER A 65 27.34 10.71 -13.46
C SER A 65 28.85 10.61 -13.67
N GLY A 66 29.52 9.63 -13.06
CA GLY A 66 30.99 9.51 -13.04
C GLY A 66 31.63 8.51 -14.01
N ARG A 67 30.86 7.71 -14.75
CA ARG A 67 31.41 6.63 -15.63
C ARG A 67 31.06 6.75 -17.11
N GLY A 68 30.56 7.91 -17.56
CA GLY A 68 30.22 8.16 -18.96
C GLY A 68 31.36 8.66 -19.86
N GLN A 69 32.57 8.87 -19.34
CA GLN A 69 33.65 9.53 -20.08
C GLN A 69 34.92 8.66 -20.21
N LEU A 70 34.77 7.42 -20.69
CA LEU A 70 35.89 6.55 -21.05
C LEU A 70 35.80 5.99 -22.48
N HIS A 71 35.39 6.82 -23.44
CA HIS A 71 35.59 6.56 -24.87
C HIS A 71 36.36 7.72 -25.53
N CYS A 72 37.57 7.99 -25.07
CA CYS A 72 38.57 8.64 -25.91
C CYS A 72 39.23 7.53 -26.71
N CYS A 73 38.94 7.44 -28.01
CA CYS A 73 39.64 6.52 -28.90
C CYS A 73 41.16 6.68 -28.73
N ALA A 74 41.84 5.56 -28.49
CA ALA A 74 43.29 5.48 -28.45
C ALA A 74 43.86 5.98 -29.80
N TYR A 75 44.82 6.90 -29.74
CA TYR A 75 45.63 7.36 -30.87
C TYR A 75 46.96 6.61 -30.88
#